data_AF-A0AAU5ABP4-F1
#
_entry.id   AF-A0AAU5ABP4-F1
#
_cell.length_a   1.000
_cell.length_b   1.000
_cell.length_c   1.000
_cell.angle_alpha   90.00
_cell.angle_beta   90.00
_cell.angle_gamma   90.00
#
_symmetry.space_group_name_H-M   'P 1'
#
loop_
_entity.id
_entity.type
_entity.pdbx_description
1 polymer ?
#
loop_
_entity_poly.entity_id
_entity_poly.type
_entity_poly.pdbx_seq_one_letter_code
_entity_poly.pdbx_strand_id
1 'polypeptide(L)'
;MRRAKKPSSFVVNGDWPHAVMEPHRGALVAQAIARRLAEAMAEQGTSANALAKKSGVNRQVITNVINGTVWPDMLTVVDLEGALSVLLWPDHTQWRIPEPGQPGDQAASEEGAPRSSRDGGV
;
A
#
# COMPACT_ATOMS: atom_id res chain seq x y z
N MET A 1 -2.17 -15.43 -16.93
CA MET A 1 -3.05 -15.38 -15.74
C MET A 1 -2.66 -14.15 -14.91
N ARG A 2 -3.61 -13.27 -14.57
CA ARG A 2 -3.43 -11.89 -14.04
C ARG A 2 -2.74 -11.77 -12.66
N ARG A 3 -2.08 -12.84 -12.18
CA ARG A 3 -1.32 -12.92 -10.91
C ARG A 3 0.20 -13.08 -11.08
N ALA A 4 0.72 -13.08 -12.32
CA ALA A 4 2.16 -13.23 -12.56
C ALA A 4 3.00 -12.06 -11.99
N LYS A 5 2.38 -10.88 -11.84
CA LYS A 5 2.99 -9.69 -11.25
C LYS A 5 2.77 -9.66 -9.74
N LYS A 6 3.86 -9.46 -8.97
CA LYS A 6 3.81 -9.20 -7.52
C LYS A 6 3.22 -7.82 -7.24
N PRO A 7 2.56 -7.57 -6.09
CA PRO A 7 1.97 -6.26 -5.78
C PRO A 7 2.94 -5.09 -5.93
N SER A 8 4.18 -5.23 -5.46
CA SER A 8 5.23 -4.21 -5.58
C SER A 8 5.67 -3.90 -7.01
N SER A 9 5.32 -4.73 -8.01
CA SER A 9 5.65 -4.44 -9.41
C SER A 9 4.72 -3.42 -10.07
N PHE A 10 3.69 -2.95 -9.36
CA PHE A 10 2.83 -1.84 -9.77
C PHE A 10 3.33 -0.49 -9.21
N VAL A 11 4.52 -0.43 -8.61
CA VAL A 11 5.14 0.82 -8.16
C VAL A 11 5.56 1.67 -9.36
N VAL A 12 5.18 2.95 -9.35
CA VAL A 12 5.60 3.97 -10.33
C VAL A 12 6.77 4.78 -9.79
N ASN A 13 6.72 5.18 -8.51
CA ASN A 13 7.76 5.99 -7.86
C ASN A 13 7.79 5.74 -6.34
N GLY A 14 8.97 5.86 -5.73
CA GLY A 14 9.19 5.67 -4.30
C GLY A 14 9.25 4.20 -3.87
N ASP A 15 9.27 3.99 -2.55
CA ASP A 15 9.48 2.67 -1.96
C ASP A 15 8.19 2.07 -1.38
N TRP A 16 7.96 0.80 -1.67
CA TRP A 16 6.88 0.03 -1.04
C TRP A 16 7.06 -0.01 0.49
N PRO A 17 6.00 0.07 1.32
CA PRO A 17 4.56 0.18 0.99
C PRO A 17 4.03 1.63 0.95
N HIS A 18 4.91 2.62 0.80
CA HIS A 18 4.54 4.05 0.74
C HIS A 18 4.68 4.66 -0.67
N ALA A 19 5.03 3.84 -1.66
CA ALA A 19 5.20 4.22 -3.05
C ALA A 19 3.92 4.75 -3.73
N VAL A 20 4.11 5.53 -4.79
CA VAL A 20 3.08 5.85 -5.77
C VAL A 20 2.85 4.61 -6.64
N MET A 21 1.59 4.22 -6.80
CA MET A 21 1.19 2.98 -7.49
C MET A 21 0.48 3.28 -8.82
N GLU A 22 0.61 2.36 -9.77
CA GLU A 22 -0.25 2.30 -10.96
C GLU A 22 -1.74 2.19 -10.54
N PRO A 23 -2.68 2.63 -11.40
CA PRO A 23 -4.11 2.58 -11.11
C PRO A 23 -4.68 1.14 -11.13
N HIS A 24 -4.33 0.34 -10.12
CA HIS A 24 -4.72 -1.06 -9.99
C HIS A 24 -5.30 -1.34 -8.59
N ARG A 25 -6.64 -1.48 -8.51
CA ARG A 25 -7.37 -1.64 -7.22
C ARG A 25 -6.78 -2.70 -6.31
N GLY A 26 -6.53 -3.89 -6.83
CA GLY A 26 -5.95 -4.97 -6.02
C GLY A 26 -4.56 -4.62 -5.46
N ALA A 27 -3.74 -3.89 -6.22
CA ALA A 27 -2.37 -3.57 -5.80
C ALA A 27 -2.38 -2.46 -4.74
N LEU A 28 -3.29 -1.48 -4.88
CA LEU A 28 -3.56 -0.47 -3.87
C LEU A 28 -4.06 -1.10 -2.55
N VAL A 29 -4.96 -2.09 -2.63
CA VAL A 29 -5.42 -2.83 -1.44
C VAL A 29 -4.27 -3.60 -0.79
N ALA A 30 -3.48 -4.32 -1.57
CA ALA A 30 -2.32 -5.05 -1.06
C ALA A 30 -1.28 -4.10 -0.40
N GLN A 31 -1.07 -2.91 -0.97
CA GLN A 31 -0.19 -1.89 -0.40
C GLN A 31 -0.73 -1.37 0.94
N ALA A 32 -2.03 -1.08 1.03
CA ALA A 32 -2.65 -0.63 2.26
C ALA A 32 -2.59 -1.69 3.36
N ILE A 33 -2.83 -2.96 3.03
CA ILE A 33 -2.67 -4.08 3.97
C ILE A 33 -1.23 -4.17 4.46
N ALA A 34 -0.25 -4.12 3.55
CA ALA A 34 1.17 -4.21 3.91
C ALA A 34 1.60 -3.06 4.83
N ARG A 35 1.17 -1.83 4.53
CA ARG A 35 1.42 -0.64 5.36
C ARG A 35 0.79 -0.79 6.73
N ARG A 36 -0.51 -1.10 6.81
CA ARG A 36 -1.22 -1.23 8.09
C ARG A 36 -0.66 -2.37 8.94
N LEU A 37 -0.25 -3.47 8.32
CA LEU A 37 0.40 -4.59 8.99
C LEU A 37 1.74 -4.17 9.61
N ALA A 38 2.59 -3.48 8.85
CA ALA A 38 3.87 -2.98 9.35
C ALA A 38 3.69 -1.98 10.50
N GLU A 39 2.74 -1.06 10.37
CA GLU A 39 2.36 -0.10 11.42
C GLU A 39 1.86 -0.81 12.69
N ALA A 40 0.91 -1.74 12.57
CA ALA A 40 0.36 -2.48 13.71
C ALA A 40 1.44 -3.30 14.44
N MET A 41 2.36 -3.91 13.69
CA MET A 41 3.50 -4.62 14.26
C MET A 41 4.44 -3.68 15.02
N ALA A 42 4.74 -2.50 14.47
CA ALA A 42 5.57 -1.51 15.13
C ALA A 42 4.91 -0.94 16.40
N GLU A 43 3.62 -0.59 16.33
CA GLU A 43 2.81 -0.10 17.44
C GLU A 43 2.80 -1.09 18.62
N GLN A 44 2.73 -2.39 18.33
CA GLN A 44 2.71 -3.46 19.34
C GLN A 44 4.10 -4.02 19.67
N GLY A 45 5.19 -3.47 19.10
CA GLY A 45 6.55 -4.01 19.29
C GLY A 45 6.70 -5.48 18.87
N THR A 46 5.86 -5.96 17.95
CA THR A 46 5.74 -7.38 17.58
C THR A 46 6.59 -7.69 16.35
N SER A 47 7.51 -8.65 16.49
CA SER A 47 8.31 -9.15 15.36
C SER A 47 7.50 -10.12 14.48
N ALA A 48 7.95 -10.34 13.23
CA ALA A 48 7.33 -11.32 12.34
C ALA A 48 7.37 -12.75 12.92
N ASN A 49 8.39 -13.09 13.70
CA ASN A 49 8.48 -14.36 14.44
C ASN A 49 7.37 -14.48 15.48
N ALA A 50 7.20 -13.45 16.30
CA ALA A 50 6.18 -13.43 17.34
C ALA A 50 4.77 -13.47 16.73
N LEU A 51 4.54 -12.70 15.67
CA LEU A 51 3.27 -12.69 14.96
C LEU A 51 2.97 -14.05 14.33
N ALA A 52 3.94 -14.70 13.68
CA ALA A 52 3.77 -16.04 13.12
C ALA A 52 3.33 -17.07 14.16
N LYS A 53 3.92 -17.02 15.36
CA LYS A 53 3.54 -17.89 16.48
C LYS A 53 2.12 -17.61 16.98
N LYS A 54 1.68 -16.35 16.94
CA LYS A 54 0.36 -15.92 17.43
C LYS A 54 -0.75 -16.19 16.42
N SER A 55 -0.51 -15.97 15.13
CA SER A 55 -1.50 -16.12 14.05
C SER A 55 -1.51 -17.50 13.41
N GLY A 56 -0.44 -18.29 13.55
CA GLY A 56 -0.26 -19.53 12.78
C GLY A 56 0.18 -19.29 11.33
N VAL A 57 0.26 -18.04 10.86
CA VAL A 57 0.75 -17.70 9.53
C VAL A 57 2.27 -17.85 9.47
N ASN A 58 2.77 -18.43 8.38
CA ASN A 58 4.21 -18.59 8.18
C ASN A 58 4.95 -17.24 8.21
N ARG A 59 6.03 -17.14 9.00
CA ARG A 59 6.88 -15.93 9.10
C ARG A 59 7.32 -15.35 7.75
N GLN A 60 7.66 -16.22 6.79
CA GLN A 60 8.09 -15.79 5.47
C GLN A 60 6.92 -15.18 4.68
N VAL A 61 5.70 -15.69 4.86
CA VAL A 61 4.49 -15.08 4.27
C VAL A 61 4.28 -13.69 4.83
N ILE A 62 4.36 -13.50 6.15
CA ILE A 62 4.25 -12.18 6.78
C ILE A 62 5.28 -11.21 6.20
N THR A 63 6.55 -11.64 6.12
CA THR A 63 7.64 -10.84 5.57
C THR A 63 7.39 -10.48 4.10
N ASN A 64 6.89 -11.44 3.31
CA ASN A 64 6.60 -11.24 1.90
C ASN A 64 5.41 -10.30 1.66
N VAL A 65 4.39 -10.34 2.53
CA VAL A 65 3.26 -9.41 2.49
C VAL A 65 3.74 -7.98 2.76
N ILE A 66 4.52 -7.78 3.83
CA ILE A 66 5.12 -6.48 4.17
C ILE A 66 5.96 -5.94 3.00
N ASN A 67 6.72 -6.81 2.32
CA ASN A 67 7.57 -6.44 1.18
C ASN A 67 6.82 -6.39 -0.18
N GLY A 68 5.52 -6.68 -0.21
CA GLY A 68 4.73 -6.68 -1.44
C GLY A 68 5.20 -7.69 -2.48
N THR A 69 5.83 -8.80 -2.06
CA THR A 69 6.33 -9.85 -2.95
C THR A 69 5.31 -10.97 -3.16
N VAL A 70 4.27 -11.04 -2.33
CA VAL A 70 3.15 -11.99 -2.50
C VAL A 70 1.81 -11.27 -2.36
N TRP A 71 0.78 -11.84 -2.96
CA TRP A 71 -0.60 -11.46 -2.71
C TRP A 71 -1.06 -12.15 -1.43
N PRO A 72 -1.44 -11.42 -0.36
CA PRO A 72 -2.09 -12.05 0.78
C PRO A 72 -3.45 -12.62 0.34
N ASP A 73 -3.79 -13.80 0.83
CA ASP A 73 -5.12 -14.37 0.66
C ASP A 73 -6.03 -14.03 1.85
N MET A 74 -7.31 -14.40 1.75
CA MET A 74 -8.31 -14.06 2.78
C MET A 74 -7.98 -14.70 4.14
N LEU A 75 -7.49 -15.94 4.17
CA LEU A 75 -7.14 -16.62 5.41
C LEU A 75 -5.96 -15.92 6.10
N THR A 76 -4.92 -15.58 5.32
CA THR A 76 -3.77 -14.82 5.81
C THR A 76 -4.20 -13.50 6.44
N VAL A 77 -5.09 -12.74 5.78
CA VAL A 77 -5.56 -11.46 6.33
C VAL A 77 -6.33 -11.69 7.64
N VAL A 78 -7.32 -12.58 7.65
CA VAL A 78 -8.16 -12.85 8.84
C VAL A 78 -7.33 -13.33 10.02
N ASP A 79 -6.38 -14.23 9.82
CA ASP A 79 -5.53 -14.77 10.89
C ASP A 79 -4.61 -13.68 11.48
N LEU A 80 -4.07 -12.79 10.64
CA LEU A 80 -3.26 -11.67 11.11
C LEU A 80 -4.11 -10.61 11.83
N GLU A 81 -5.31 -10.30 11.34
CA GLU A 81 -6.25 -9.39 12.00
C GLU A 81 -6.65 -9.91 13.37
N GLY A 82 -7.00 -11.19 13.48
CA GLY A 82 -7.33 -11.83 14.76
C GLY A 82 -6.15 -11.81 15.73
N ALA A 83 -4.95 -12.13 15.25
CA ALA A 83 -3.75 -12.10 16.07
C ALA A 83 -3.36 -10.69 16.51
N LEU A 84 -3.53 -9.66 15.69
CA LEU A 84 -3.20 -8.28 16.05
C LEU A 84 -4.36 -7.55 16.75
N SER A 85 -5.58 -8.10 16.70
CA SER A 85 -6.82 -7.44 17.12
C SER A 85 -7.00 -6.08 16.43
N VAL A 86 -6.65 -6.01 15.15
CA VAL A 86 -6.63 -4.81 14.31
C VAL A 86 -7.16 -5.18 12.93
N LEU A 87 -8.01 -4.34 12.34
CA LEU A 87 -8.40 -4.49 10.93
C LEU A 87 -7.25 -4.06 10.01
N LEU A 88 -6.87 -4.93 9.09
CA LEU A 88 -5.91 -4.70 8.02
C LEU A 88 -6.62 -4.41 6.71
N TRP A 89 -7.82 -4.97 6.52
CA TRP A 89 -8.61 -4.76 5.31
C TRP A 89 -9.14 -3.32 5.22
N PRO A 90 -8.81 -2.58 4.14
CA PRO A 90 -9.28 -1.21 3.98
C PRO A 90 -10.72 -1.15 3.43
N ASP A 91 -11.41 -0.03 3.71
CA ASP A 91 -12.64 0.33 2.98
C ASP A 91 -12.33 0.84 1.56
N HIS A 92 -11.83 -0.09 0.75
CA HIS A 92 -11.43 0.15 -0.63
C HIS A 92 -12.60 0.34 -1.60
N THR A 93 -13.84 0.18 -1.13
CA THR A 93 -15.04 0.35 -1.97
C THR A 93 -15.26 1.81 -2.33
N GLN A 94 -14.88 2.71 -1.43
CA GLN A 94 -15.00 4.16 -1.59
C GLN A 94 -13.82 4.77 -2.36
N TRP A 95 -12.77 3.99 -2.65
CA TRP A 95 -11.62 4.52 -3.35
C TRP A 95 -11.91 4.76 -4.82
N ARG A 96 -11.70 6.01 -5.25
CA ARG A 96 -11.59 6.37 -6.66
C ARG A 96 -10.25 5.88 -7.19
N ILE A 97 -10.29 5.12 -8.27
CA ILE A 97 -9.09 4.64 -8.96
C ILE A 97 -9.21 5.13 -10.39
N PRO A 98 -8.30 6.01 -10.84
CA PRO A 98 -8.32 6.51 -12.20
C PRO A 98 -8.21 5.33 -13.18
N GLU A 99 -8.87 5.40 -14.33
CA GLU A 99 -8.58 4.42 -15.37
C GLU A 99 -7.15 4.63 -15.90
N PRO A 100 -6.48 3.58 -16.43
CA PRO A 100 -5.21 3.74 -17.11
C PRO A 100 -5.29 4.85 -18.19
N GLY A 101 -4.50 5.91 -18.03
CA GLY A 101 -4.52 7.06 -18.94
C GLY A 101 -5.40 8.25 -18.50
N GLN A 102 -6.16 8.12 -17.41
CA GLN A 102 -6.79 9.27 -16.76
C GLN A 102 -5.82 9.91 -15.76
N PRO A 103 -5.71 11.25 -15.71
CA PRO A 103 -4.90 11.92 -14.70
C PRO A 103 -5.45 11.58 -13.30
N GLY A 104 -4.58 11.05 -12.43
CA GLY A 104 -4.92 10.88 -11.03
C GLY A 104 -5.05 12.23 -10.34
N ASP A 105 -5.94 12.34 -9.35
CA ASP A 105 -6.22 13.59 -8.61
C ASP A 105 -4.97 14.20 -7.92
N GLN A 106 -3.84 13.50 -7.91
CA GLN A 106 -2.54 13.99 -7.40
C GLN A 106 -1.89 15.05 -8.32
N ALA A 107 -2.28 15.16 -9.60
CA ALA A 107 -1.76 16.18 -10.51
C ALA A 107 -2.34 17.59 -10.25
N ALA A 108 -3.48 17.69 -9.56
CA ALA A 108 -4.15 18.98 -9.31
C ALA A 108 -3.49 19.83 -8.21
N SER A 109 -2.48 19.31 -7.49
CA SER A 109 -1.82 20.04 -6.41
C SER A 109 -0.55 20.81 -6.84
N GLU A 110 -0.07 20.69 -8.08
CA GLU A 110 1.16 21.37 -8.54
C GLU A 110 0.95 22.50 -9.57
N GLU A 111 -0.23 22.64 -10.17
CA GLU A 111 -0.49 23.68 -11.18
C GLU A 111 -1.21 24.90 -10.59
N GLY A 112 -0.53 25.59 -9.67
CA GLY A 112 -1.08 26.75 -8.95
C GLY A 112 -0.06 27.80 -8.51
N ALA A 113 1.16 27.79 -9.05
CA ALA A 113 2.13 28.84 -8.77
C ALA A 113 2.09 29.93 -9.86
N PRO A 114 1.68 31.18 -9.55
CA PRO A 114 1.72 32.25 -10.54
C PRO A 114 3.17 32.55 -10.93
N ARG A 115 3.43 32.54 -12.24
CA ARG A 115 4.67 33.07 -12.82
C ARG A 115 4.78 34.54 -12.41
N SER A 116 5.61 34.81 -11.40
CA SER A 116 5.99 36.17 -11.04
C SER A 116 6.67 36.82 -12.24
N SER A 117 5.97 37.79 -12.83
CA SER A 117 6.47 38.65 -13.89
C SER A 117 7.76 39.34 -13.41
N ARG A 118 8.88 39.01 -14.07
CA ARG A 118 10.01 39.91 -14.20
C ARG A 118 9.79 40.75 -15.46
N ASP A 119 9.53 42.03 -15.26
CA ASP A 119 9.75 43.18 -16.14
C ASP A 119 9.05 44.35 -15.46
N GLY A 120 9.56 45.57 -15.29
CA GLY A 120 10.80 46.27 -15.63
C GLY A 120 10.64 47.63 -14.94
N GLY A 121 11.65 48.21 -14.30
CA GLY A 121 12.60 49.05 -15.03
C GLY A 121 11.94 50.37 -15.47
N VAL A 122 11.94 51.37 -14.57
CA VAL A 122 12.48 52.75 -14.70
C VAL A 122 11.93 53.60 -13.55
#